data_AF-A0A7C3Y5G6-F1
#
_entry.id   AF-A0A7C3Y5G6-F1
#
_cell.length_a   1.000
_cell.length_b   1.000
_cell.length_c   1.000
_cell.angle_alpha   90.00
_cell.angle_beta   90.00
_cell.angle_gamma   90.00
#
_symmetry.space_group_name_H-M   'P 1'
#
loop_
_entity.id
_entity.type
_entity.pdbx_description
1 polymer ?
#
loop_
_entity_poly.entity_id
_entity_poly.type
_entity_poly.pdbx_seq_one_letter_code
_entity_poly.pdbx_strand_id
1 'polypeptide(L)'
;MNAVADEQMALDNDIILMVKRVLRGIETDDEHLAVDAIQRVGPGGQYMDDDHTITHLRSEFCFPRLADRQSRSAWELAGAREARQRATDMVQRLLAEPRQSKLPPSLDQAIRARFAVHDGLEGDE
;
A
#
# COMPACT_ATOMS: atom_id res chain seq x y z
N MET A 1 19.36 -16.58 -4.35
CA MET A 1 18.90 -15.65 -3.30
C MET A 1 18.99 -16.42 -2.00
N ASN A 2 19.95 -16.07 -1.13
CA ASN A 2 20.35 -16.92 0.01
C ASN A 2 19.82 -16.42 1.36
N ALA A 3 19.02 -15.35 1.38
CA ALA A 3 18.41 -14.78 2.57
C ALA A 3 17.01 -14.24 2.26
N VAL A 4 16.13 -14.32 3.26
CA VAL A 4 14.78 -13.74 3.26
C VAL A 4 14.70 -12.81 4.47
N ALA A 5 14.11 -11.63 4.29
CA ALA A 5 13.88 -10.65 5.36
C ALA A 5 12.46 -10.09 5.22
N ASP A 6 11.68 -10.18 6.29
CA ASP A 6 10.28 -9.77 6.29
C ASP A 6 10.13 -8.26 6.01
N GLU A 7 11.06 -7.44 6.49
CA GLU A 7 11.07 -6.00 6.19
C GLU A 7 11.28 -5.74 4.71
N GLN A 8 12.16 -6.51 4.07
CA GLN A 8 12.37 -6.39 2.64
C GLN A 8 11.11 -6.79 1.88
N MET A 9 10.43 -7.87 2.28
CA MET A 9 9.15 -8.26 1.67
C MET A 9 8.09 -7.16 1.80
N ALA A 10 8.02 -6.47 2.94
CA ALA A 10 7.10 -5.36 3.15
C ALA A 10 7.43 -4.15 2.25
N LEU A 11 8.71 -3.81 2.10
CA LEU A 11 9.18 -2.76 1.19
C LEU A 11 8.95 -3.13 -0.28
N ASP A 12 9.24 -4.37 -0.65
CA ASP A 12 9.01 -4.91 -2.00
C ASP A 12 7.52 -4.86 -2.36
N ASN A 13 6.61 -5.07 -1.40
CA ASN A 13 5.17 -4.92 -1.61
C ASN A 13 4.77 -3.48 -1.97
N ASP A 14 5.39 -2.46 -1.36
CA ASP A 14 5.19 -1.05 -1.73
C ASP A 14 5.74 -0.75 -3.13
N ILE A 15 6.87 -1.34 -3.51
CA ILE A 15 7.44 -1.24 -4.86
C ILE A 15 6.50 -1.90 -5.88
N ILE A 16 5.96 -3.08 -5.57
CA ILE A 16 4.99 -3.77 -6.43
C ILE A 16 3.73 -2.92 -6.63
N LEU A 17 3.25 -2.22 -5.59
CA LEU A 17 2.14 -1.28 -5.72
C LEU A 17 2.46 -0.17 -6.74
N MET A 18 3.65 0.43 -6.66
CA MET A 18 4.09 1.45 -7.61
C MET A 18 4.23 0.90 -9.03
N VAL A 19 4.81 -0.30 -9.18
CA VAL A 19 4.93 -0.98 -10.47
C VAL A 19 3.55 -1.25 -11.07
N LYS A 20 2.58 -1.74 -10.28
CA LYS A 20 1.20 -1.94 -10.74
C LYS A 20 0.56 -0.64 -11.20
N ARG A 21 0.80 0.48 -10.50
CA ARG A 21 0.31 1.79 -10.93
C ARG A 21 0.90 2.23 -12.27
N VAL A 22 2.20 2.01 -12.49
CA VAL A 22 2.86 2.28 -13.77
C VAL A 22 2.30 1.39 -14.88
N LEU A 23 2.12 0.10 -14.62
CA LEU A 23 1.60 -0.87 -15.58
C LEU A 23 0.13 -0.63 -15.97
N ARG A 24 -0.65 0.08 -15.15
CA ARG A 24 -1.99 0.54 -15.55
C ARG A 24 -1.95 1.46 -16.79
N GLY A 25 -0.83 2.14 -17.01
CA GLY A 25 -0.68 3.09 -18.11
C GLY A 25 -1.27 4.46 -17.80
N ILE A 26 -1.49 5.22 -18.87
CA ILE A 26 -2.07 6.57 -18.85
C ILE A 26 -3.36 6.51 -19.64
N GLU A 27 -4.48 6.83 -18.98
CA GLU A 27 -5.77 6.97 -19.63
C GLU A 27 -5.81 8.32 -20.37
N THR A 28 -6.31 8.33 -21.61
CA THR A 28 -6.25 9.50 -22.51
C THR A 28 -7.62 9.85 -23.08
N ASP A 29 -8.68 9.62 -22.30
CA ASP A 29 -10.03 10.11 -22.63
C ASP A 29 -10.21 11.59 -22.24
N ASP A 30 -11.34 12.17 -22.63
CA ASP A 30 -11.62 13.60 -22.42
C ASP A 30 -11.57 14.00 -20.93
N GLU A 31 -11.97 13.10 -20.02
CA GLU A 31 -11.94 13.34 -18.57
C GLU A 31 -10.49 13.38 -18.06
N HIS A 32 -9.66 12.41 -18.45
CA HIS A 32 -8.27 12.31 -18.01
C HIS A 32 -7.32 13.31 -18.67
N LEU A 33 -7.69 13.83 -19.85
CA LEU A 33 -6.99 14.97 -20.45
C LEU A 33 -7.19 16.27 -19.65
N ALA A 34 -8.23 16.34 -18.81
CA ALA A 34 -8.48 17.42 -17.85
C ALA A 34 -8.53 18.83 -18.47
N VAL A 35 -8.87 18.95 -19.76
CA VAL A 35 -8.83 20.20 -20.52
C VAL A 35 -9.74 21.26 -19.89
N ASP A 36 -10.93 20.87 -19.46
CA ASP A 36 -11.89 21.77 -18.81
C ASP A 36 -11.39 22.29 -17.47
N ALA A 37 -10.72 21.44 -16.68
CA ALA A 37 -10.10 21.84 -15.41
C ALA A 37 -8.96 22.84 -15.66
N ILE A 38 -8.12 22.58 -16.66
CA ILE A 38 -7.01 23.48 -17.04
C ILE A 38 -7.54 24.86 -17.46
N GLN A 39 -8.59 24.91 -18.27
CA GLN A 39 -9.20 26.18 -18.69
C GLN A 39 -9.88 26.91 -17.53
N ARG A 40 -10.59 26.17 -16.66
CA ARG A 40 -11.31 26.73 -15.52
C ARG A 40 -10.37 27.35 -14.49
N VAL A 41 -9.26 26.68 -14.15
CA VAL A 41 -8.28 27.18 -13.17
C VAL A 41 -7.46 28.33 -13.75
N GLY A 42 -7.03 28.20 -15.01
CA GLY A 42 -6.31 29.26 -15.72
C GLY A 42 -4.91 29.60 -15.16
N PRO A 43 -4.24 30.61 -15.75
CA PRO A 43 -2.88 30.97 -15.38
C PRO A 43 -2.77 31.48 -13.93
N GLY A 44 -1.80 30.95 -13.18
CA GLY A 44 -1.55 31.34 -11.79
C GLY A 44 -2.52 30.76 -10.76
N GLY A 45 -3.49 29.95 -11.17
CA GLY A 45 -4.39 29.22 -10.28
C GLY A 45 -3.76 27.97 -9.65
N GLN A 46 -4.52 27.34 -8.75
CA GLN A 46 -4.18 26.06 -8.13
C GLN A 46 -5.27 25.02 -8.40
N TYR A 47 -4.91 23.74 -8.33
CA TYR A 47 -5.84 22.63 -8.58
C TYR A 47 -6.22 21.86 -7.30
N MET A 48 -5.67 22.24 -6.12
CA MET A 48 -5.82 21.44 -4.90
C MET A 48 -7.27 21.30 -4.42
N ASP A 49 -8.09 22.32 -4.67
CA ASP A 49 -9.50 22.41 -4.33
C ASP A 49 -10.44 22.23 -5.53
N ASP A 50 -9.91 21.90 -6.71
CA ASP A 50 -10.72 21.65 -7.90
C ASP A 50 -11.41 20.27 -7.81
N ASP A 51 -12.68 20.22 -8.22
CA ASP A 51 -13.48 18.99 -8.20
C ASP A 51 -12.84 17.84 -8.99
N HIS A 52 -12.13 18.14 -10.08
CA HIS A 52 -11.40 17.14 -10.88
C HIS A 52 -10.31 16.48 -10.03
N THR A 53 -9.53 17.27 -9.30
CA THR A 53 -8.49 16.74 -8.39
C THR A 53 -9.11 15.90 -7.30
N ILE A 54 -10.19 16.36 -6.65
CA ILE A 54 -10.85 15.62 -5.57
C ILE A 54 -11.36 14.26 -6.08
N THR A 55 -11.92 14.24 -7.28
CA THR A 55 -12.47 13.05 -7.92
C THR A 55 -11.37 12.03 -8.26
N HIS A 56 -10.27 12.48 -8.84
CA HIS A 56 -9.24 11.60 -9.43
C HIS A 56 -8.04 11.31 -8.53
N LEU A 57 -7.80 12.09 -7.48
CA LEU A 57 -6.60 11.94 -6.65
C LEU A 57 -6.41 10.52 -6.12
N ARG A 58 -7.50 9.87 -5.66
CA ARG A 58 -7.43 8.53 -5.05
C ARG A 58 -7.25 7.41 -6.07
N SER A 59 -7.73 7.58 -7.30
CA SER A 59 -7.55 6.60 -8.38
C SER A 59 -6.21 6.78 -9.09
N GLU A 60 -5.78 8.03 -9.31
CA GLU A 60 -4.60 8.37 -10.10
C GLU A 60 -3.31 8.40 -9.30
N PHE A 61 -3.36 8.71 -8.01
CA PHE A 61 -2.15 8.81 -7.18
C PHE A 61 -1.84 7.52 -6.42
N CYS A 62 -0.55 7.17 -6.37
CA CYS A 62 -0.09 6.03 -5.58
C CYS A 62 0.36 6.50 -4.19
N PHE A 63 -0.27 5.95 -3.16
CA PHE A 63 0.02 6.16 -1.74
C PHE A 63 0.71 4.92 -1.15
N PRO A 64 2.04 4.78 -1.30
CA PRO A 64 2.82 3.73 -0.63
C PRO A 64 2.71 3.88 0.90
N ARG A 65 2.82 2.76 1.63
CA ARG A 65 2.61 2.73 3.08
C ARG A 65 3.89 3.02 3.88
N LEU A 66 5.05 2.68 3.33
CA LEU A 66 6.36 2.72 3.99
C LEU A 66 7.26 3.84 3.46
N ALA A 67 7.01 4.32 2.25
CA ALA A 67 7.75 5.47 1.71
C ALA A 67 7.36 6.75 2.46
N ASP A 68 8.37 7.45 2.97
CA ASP A 68 8.19 8.73 3.64
C ASP A 68 8.36 9.86 2.62
N ARG A 69 7.38 10.77 2.58
CA ARG A 69 7.35 11.92 1.66
C ARG A 69 7.30 13.25 2.41
N GLN A 70 7.61 13.25 3.71
CA GLN A 70 7.71 14.47 4.49
C GLN A 70 8.88 15.33 4.00
N SER A 71 8.83 16.63 4.30
CA SER A 71 10.02 17.47 4.16
C SER A 71 11.11 16.97 5.11
N ARG A 72 12.38 17.23 4.77
CA ARG A 72 13.52 16.82 5.61
C ARG A 72 13.39 17.29 7.06
N SER A 73 12.95 18.53 7.28
CA SER A 73 12.77 19.09 8.62
C SER A 73 11.65 18.39 9.40
N ALA A 74 10.53 18.06 8.74
CA ALA A 74 9.44 17.33 9.38
C ALA A 74 9.84 15.89 9.70
N TRP A 75 10.56 15.22 8.80
CA TRP A 75 11.10 13.88 9.02
C TRP A 75 12.10 13.85 10.18
N GLU A 76 13.02 14.82 10.27
CA GLU A 76 13.95 14.97 11.39
C GLU A 76 13.21 15.17 12.72
N LEU A 77 12.21 16.06 12.75
CA LEU A 77 11.39 16.31 13.94
C LEU A 77 10.58 15.07 14.36
N ALA A 78 10.17 14.24 13.39
CA ALA A 78 9.48 12.97 13.61
C ALA A 78 10.42 11.81 14.01
N GLY A 79 11.71 12.09 14.25
CA GLY A 79 12.69 11.12 14.73
C GLY A 79 13.54 10.46 13.65
N ALA A 80 13.56 11.03 12.43
CA ALA A 80 14.47 10.65 11.35
C ALA A 80 14.45 9.14 11.01
N ARG A 81 13.25 8.55 11.00
CA ARG A 81 13.11 7.09 10.87
C ARG A 81 13.50 6.59 9.48
N GLU A 82 14.22 5.49 9.43
CA GLU A 82 14.56 4.80 8.20
C GLU A 82 13.39 3.96 7.68
N ALA A 83 13.38 3.68 6.37
CA ALA A 83 12.34 2.84 5.76
C ALA A 83 12.30 1.43 6.36
N ARG A 84 13.47 0.86 6.69
CA ARG A 84 13.56 -0.45 7.35
C ARG A 84 12.88 -0.45 8.71
N GLN A 85 13.06 0.59 9.52
CA GLN A 85 12.44 0.67 10.84
C GLN A 85 10.91 0.73 10.74
N ARG A 86 10.37 1.50 9.79
CA ARG A 86 8.92 1.52 9.52
C ARG A 86 8.41 0.15 9.04
N ALA A 87 9.20 -0.54 8.22
CA ALA A 87 8.88 -1.89 7.75
C ALA A 87 8.86 -2.91 8.89
N THR A 88 9.84 -2.87 9.80
CA THR A 88 9.88 -3.71 11.00
C THR A 88 8.61 -3.53 11.83
N ASP A 89 8.20 -2.29 12.13
CA ASP A 89 6.98 -2.03 12.89
C ASP A 89 5.73 -2.59 12.19
N MET A 90 5.63 -2.41 10.87
CA MET A 90 4.51 -2.92 10.08
C MET A 90 4.45 -4.45 10.14
N VAL A 91 5.57 -5.13 9.94
CA VAL A 91 5.67 -6.59 9.98
C VAL A 91 5.28 -7.09 11.37
N GLN A 92 5.87 -6.54 12.42
CA GLN A 92 5.57 -6.93 13.80
C GLN A 92 4.08 -6.77 14.11
N ARG A 93 3.47 -5.66 13.69
CA ARG A 93 2.04 -5.44 13.85
C ARG A 93 1.21 -6.49 13.10
N LEU A 94 1.52 -6.75 11.82
CA LEU A 94 0.80 -7.72 11.00
C LEU A 94 0.93 -9.15 11.55
N LEU A 95 2.10 -9.52 12.09
CA LEU A 95 2.33 -10.84 12.67
C LEU A 95 1.68 -11.01 14.05
N ALA A 96 1.42 -9.92 14.77
CA ALA A 96 0.72 -9.91 16.05
C ALA A 96 -0.81 -9.95 15.89
N GLU A 97 -1.34 -9.61 14.71
CA GLU A 97 -2.78 -9.70 14.43
C GLU A 97 -3.25 -11.17 14.47
N PRO A 98 -4.43 -11.48 15.05
CA PRO A 98 -4.95 -12.85 15.08
C PRO A 98 -5.00 -13.43 13.68
N ARG A 99 -4.38 -14.60 13.51
CA ARG A 99 -4.41 -15.30 12.23
C ARG A 99 -5.86 -15.65 11.90
N GLN A 100 -6.22 -15.52 10.62
CA GLN A 100 -7.52 -15.92 10.11
C GLN A 100 -7.33 -16.67 8.80
N SER A 101 -7.96 -17.85 8.69
CA SER A 101 -7.97 -18.57 7.43
C SER A 101 -8.68 -17.72 6.36
N LYS A 102 -8.03 -17.59 5.21
CA LYS A 102 -8.63 -16.94 4.02
C LYS A 102 -9.37 -17.95 3.13
N LEU A 103 -9.38 -19.22 3.54
CA LEU A 103 -10.07 -20.29 2.82
C LEU A 103 -11.53 -20.39 3.28
N PRO A 104 -12.45 -20.81 2.39
CA PRO A 104 -13.80 -21.18 2.80
C PRO A 104 -13.76 -22.26 3.90
N PRO A 105 -14.65 -22.20 4.92
CA PRO A 105 -14.58 -23.10 6.07
C PRO A 105 -14.57 -24.59 5.72
N SER A 106 -15.36 -25.00 4.72
CA SER A 106 -15.43 -26.39 4.26
C SER A 106 -14.12 -26.87 3.62
N LEU A 107 -13.42 -25.98 2.90
CA LEU A 107 -12.14 -26.29 2.29
C LEU A 107 -11.02 -26.33 3.34
N ASP A 108 -11.01 -25.37 4.26
CA ASP A 108 -10.05 -25.34 5.38
C ASP A 108 -10.14 -26.62 6.20
N GLN A 109 -11.37 -27.04 6.56
CA GLN A 109 -11.62 -28.28 7.28
C GLN A 109 -11.17 -29.52 6.50
N ALA A 110 -11.44 -29.59 5.19
CA ALA A 110 -11.02 -30.71 4.36
C ALA A 110 -9.48 -30.82 4.27
N ILE A 111 -8.77 -29.69 4.22
CA ILE A 111 -7.30 -29.65 4.20
C ILE A 111 -6.74 -30.12 5.55
N ARG A 112 -7.27 -29.61 6.67
CA ARG A 112 -6.86 -30.03 8.03
C ARG A 112 -7.15 -31.50 8.32
N ALA A 113 -8.23 -32.05 7.76
CA ALA A 113 -8.53 -33.47 7.90
C ALA A 113 -7.55 -34.35 7.11
N ARG A 114 -7.01 -33.84 5.99
CA ARG A 114 -6.12 -34.60 5.12
C ARG A 114 -4.64 -34.46 5.47
N PHE A 115 -4.24 -33.33 6.05
CA PHE A 115 -2.85 -33.03 6.38
C PHE A 115 -2.74 -32.61 7.84
N ALA A 116 -1.62 -32.95 8.50
CA ALA A 116 -1.29 -32.40 9.81
C ALA A 116 -0.87 -30.93 9.65
N VAL A 117 -1.86 -30.03 9.66
CA VAL A 117 -1.65 -28.58 9.49
C VAL A 117 -1.19 -27.98 10.81
N HIS A 118 -0.04 -27.30 10.80
CA HIS A 118 0.45 -26.50 11.92
C HIS A 118 0.54 -25.04 11.47
N ASP A 119 -0.50 -24.26 11.73
CA ASP A 119 -0.61 -22.88 11.27
C ASP A 119 -0.86 -21.87 12.40
N GLY A 120 -0.86 -22.31 13.65
CA GLY A 120 -1.07 -21.47 14.83
C GLY A 120 -2.43 -20.75 14.85
N LEU A 121 -3.42 -21.29 14.12
CA LEU A 121 -4.83 -20.90 14.22
C LEU A 121 -5.56 -21.65 15.34
N GLU A 122 -5.03 -22.82 15.70
CA GLU A 122 -5.39 -23.54 16.91
C GLU A 122 -4.75 -22.76 18.07
N GLY A 123 -5.57 -22.10 18.89
CA GLY A 123 -5.07 -21.26 19.97
C GLY A 123 -4.16 -22.04 20.91
N ASP A 124 -3.02 -21.45 21.25
CA ASP A 124 -2.28 -21.85 22.45
C ASP A 124 -3.20 -21.59 23.66
N GLU A 125 -3.53 -22.65 24.40
CA GLU A 125 -3.75 -22.52 25.85
C GLU A 125 -2.42 -22.26 26.56
#